data_AF-A0A7Y0D674-F1
#
_entry.id   AF-A0A7Y0D674-F1
#
_cell.length_a   1.000
_cell.length_b   1.000
_cell.length_c   1.000
_cell.angle_alpha   90.00
_cell.angle_beta   90.00
_cell.angle_gamma   90.00
#
_symmetry.space_group_name_H-M   'P 1'
#
loop_
_entity.id
_entity.type
_entity.pdbx_description
1 polymer ?
#
loop_
_entity_poly.entity_id
_entity_poly.type
_entity_poly.pdbx_seq_one_letter_code
_entity_poly.pdbx_strand_id
1 'polypeptide(L)'
;FANLTGAAVRDGQLASRFVITEPPSGLGTAGAGAAIPGAASSAAPGVDSPDAALLREAAAAMLDALHSAPVDPPIPGRLDLAALRSTVVSRLDPAATVPARISSMVTTLGGPWFAADPIEPILAAPSFPQPMYEPLRDLNEGYLLPGVKLIPPDSLGAVVANHEFIEAYMVGLNHEMSRQLLWNGYPTDQRGSYFRQFWDVAGYSPQPGDPTDPTALVELLKDIPPIHTWPSHRGLGLNENRTDVVVDNVVLLVRGELLRRYPNTDIFAGKAKSAAGGEHGRVLDETDERHPIFRGTLAPDITFFGFNLSADDARGGTPGAPEGYFFVFQEQVTETRFGLEPQNSGAVTRWADLAWTSFGGPAILATPAVAAPQARPAAVERLGLVPGTGTLSDSSVSSVFPLLHPSEISGYRLASSVFASVLARQPIPDFLTAADAPSGVALDGSNAEDTAAAWGSDAAQTAAIMLRLPFRILVHADSLLPARTP
;
A
#
# COMPACT_ATOMS: atom_id res chain seq x y z
N PHE A 1 -44.10 84.31 14.23
CA PHE A 1 -44.45 83.04 13.55
C PHE A 1 -45.73 82.45 14.13
N ALA A 2 -46.89 83.05 13.86
CA ALA A 2 -48.17 82.62 14.46
C ALA A 2 -49.08 81.82 13.50
N ASN A 3 -48.74 81.70 12.21
CA ASN A 3 -49.61 81.12 11.18
C ASN A 3 -49.01 79.92 10.42
N LEU A 4 -47.99 79.25 10.97
CA LEU A 4 -47.42 78.04 10.37
C LEU A 4 -48.09 76.79 10.96
N THR A 5 -49.21 76.36 10.37
CA THR A 5 -49.84 75.08 10.69
C THR A 5 -49.45 74.02 9.67
N GLY A 6 -49.47 72.74 10.07
CA GLY A 6 -49.09 71.61 9.19
C GLY A 6 -49.97 71.39 7.96
N ALA A 7 -51.10 72.10 7.85
CA ALA A 7 -51.93 72.18 6.65
C ALA A 7 -51.41 73.27 5.69
N ALA A 8 -51.02 74.44 6.20
CA ALA A 8 -50.46 75.54 5.40
C ALA A 8 -49.12 75.18 4.73
N VAL A 9 -48.35 74.25 5.32
CA VAL A 9 -47.09 73.76 4.73
C VAL A 9 -47.34 72.72 3.62
N ARG A 10 -48.46 71.97 3.67
CA ARG A 10 -48.80 70.96 2.66
C ARG A 10 -49.47 71.53 1.41
N ASP A 11 -50.20 72.63 1.54
CA ASP A 11 -50.86 73.32 0.42
C ASP A 11 -50.02 74.46 -0.18
N GLY A 12 -48.81 74.71 0.35
CA GLY A 12 -47.89 75.70 -0.21
C GLY A 12 -47.30 75.24 -1.54
N GLN A 13 -47.41 76.07 -2.59
CA GLN A 13 -46.76 75.79 -3.87
C GLN A 13 -45.24 75.59 -3.68
N LEU A 14 -44.69 74.53 -4.28
CA LEU A 14 -43.25 74.28 -4.33
C LEU A 14 -42.56 75.52 -4.91
N ALA A 15 -41.72 76.18 -4.09
CA ALA A 15 -40.96 77.34 -4.52
C ALA A 15 -39.97 76.90 -5.61
N SER A 16 -40.27 77.23 -6.87
CA SER A 16 -39.41 76.92 -8.03
C SER A 16 -38.24 77.90 -8.19
N ARG A 17 -38.11 78.88 -7.28
CA ARG A 17 -37.00 79.84 -7.24
C ARG A 17 -36.71 80.24 -5.80
N PHE A 18 -35.55 79.82 -5.29
CA PHE A 18 -34.98 80.36 -4.06
C PHE A 18 -34.30 81.69 -4.39
N VAL A 19 -34.72 82.77 -3.74
CA VAL A 19 -33.96 84.02 -3.72
C VAL A 19 -33.13 84.00 -2.44
N ILE A 20 -31.83 83.80 -2.58
CA ILE A 20 -30.89 84.02 -1.49
C ILE A 20 -30.76 85.54 -1.37
N THR A 21 -31.43 86.13 -0.39
CA THR A 21 -31.05 87.46 0.08
C THR A 21 -29.74 87.31 0.84
N GLU A 22 -28.68 87.93 0.34
CA GLU A 22 -27.44 88.09 1.12
C GLU A 22 -27.80 88.72 2.48
N PRO A 23 -27.43 88.11 3.61
CA PRO A 23 -27.53 88.81 4.88
C PRO A 23 -26.66 90.07 4.76
N PRO A 24 -27.05 91.21 5.36
CA PRO A 24 -26.18 92.38 5.39
C PRO A 24 -24.86 91.93 6.01
N SER A 25 -23.85 91.77 5.18
CA SER A 25 -22.53 91.35 5.61
C SER A 25 -22.05 92.41 6.58
N GLY A 26 -21.68 92.00 7.79
CA GLY A 26 -21.02 92.84 8.79
C GLY A 26 -19.61 93.31 8.35
N LEU A 27 -19.36 93.34 7.05
CA LEU A 27 -18.18 93.86 6.37
C LEU A 27 -18.69 94.95 5.44
N GLY A 28 -18.78 96.16 6.00
CA GLY A 28 -19.49 97.27 5.41
C GLY A 28 -19.05 97.62 3.99
N THR A 29 -20.01 98.12 3.23
CA THR A 29 -19.74 99.22 2.29
C THR A 29 -18.90 100.24 3.03
N ALA A 30 -17.68 100.49 2.56
CA ALA A 30 -16.80 101.53 3.09
C ALA A 30 -17.47 102.91 2.87
N GLY A 31 -18.38 103.27 3.78
CA GLY A 31 -18.70 104.65 4.05
C GLY A 31 -17.48 105.26 4.71
N ALA A 32 -16.90 106.26 4.06
CA ALA A 32 -15.83 107.06 4.64
C ALA A 32 -16.26 107.57 6.03
N GLY A 33 -15.53 107.20 7.09
CA GLY A 33 -15.64 107.89 8.38
C GLY A 33 -15.91 107.06 9.64
N ALA A 34 -15.73 105.74 9.66
CA ALA A 34 -15.80 104.96 10.90
C ALA A 34 -14.40 104.69 11.48
N ALA A 35 -13.98 105.50 12.47
CA ALA A 35 -12.74 105.30 13.21
C ALA A 35 -12.89 104.16 14.23
N ILE A 36 -12.00 103.16 14.16
CA ILE A 36 -11.91 102.08 15.16
C ILE A 36 -11.04 102.59 16.33
N PRO A 37 -11.52 102.59 17.58
CA PRO A 37 -10.70 102.99 18.72
C PRO A 37 -9.58 101.97 18.95
N GLY A 38 -8.32 102.42 18.84
CA GLY A 38 -7.12 101.61 19.13
C GLY A 38 -6.25 101.25 17.91
N ALA A 39 -6.67 101.58 16.69
CA ALA A 39 -5.79 101.47 15.52
C ALA A 39 -4.91 102.71 15.41
N ALA A 40 -3.62 102.58 15.74
CA ALA A 40 -2.62 103.58 15.37
C ALA A 40 -2.55 103.64 13.84
N SER A 41 -3.14 104.69 13.27
CA SER A 41 -3.02 105.02 11.86
C SER A 41 -1.60 105.51 11.57
N SER A 42 -0.71 104.61 11.16
CA SER A 42 0.51 105.00 10.44
C SER A 42 0.91 103.93 9.44
N ALA A 43 0.13 103.79 8.38
CA ALA A 43 0.66 103.37 7.09
C ALA A 43 0.10 104.34 6.05
N ALA A 44 0.97 105.21 5.54
CA ALA A 44 0.69 106.04 4.38
C ALA A 44 0.24 105.16 3.19
N PRO A 45 -0.46 105.70 2.18
CA PRO A 45 -0.73 104.98 0.93
C PRO A 45 0.60 104.80 0.18
N GLY A 46 1.38 103.81 0.61
CA GLY A 46 2.62 103.38 0.00
C GLY A 46 2.36 102.18 -0.89
N VAL A 47 3.09 102.12 -2.01
CA VAL A 47 3.16 100.94 -2.87
C VAL A 47 3.47 99.72 -2.00
N ASP A 48 2.68 98.65 -2.15
CA ASP A 48 2.92 97.39 -1.44
C ASP A 48 4.39 97.00 -1.54
N SER A 49 4.97 96.53 -0.44
CA SER A 49 6.23 95.80 -0.55
C SER A 49 6.00 94.56 -1.42
N PRO A 50 7.00 94.10 -2.20
CA PRO A 50 6.86 92.92 -3.05
C PRO A 50 6.37 91.69 -2.27
N ASP A 51 6.76 91.55 -1.01
CA ASP A 51 6.27 90.48 -0.12
C ASP A 51 4.78 90.61 0.24
N ALA A 52 4.28 91.83 0.43
CA ALA A 52 2.86 92.07 0.72
C ALA A 52 1.98 91.80 -0.51
N ALA A 53 2.48 92.09 -1.71
CA ALA A 53 1.79 91.75 -2.96
C ALA A 53 1.68 90.23 -3.16
N LEU A 54 2.79 89.50 -2.95
CA LEU A 54 2.81 88.03 -3.03
C LEU A 54 1.91 87.38 -1.97
N LEU A 55 1.91 87.90 -0.74
CA LEU A 55 1.02 87.42 0.31
C LEU A 55 -0.45 87.60 -0.08
N ARG A 56 -0.80 88.74 -0.67
CA ARG A 56 -2.18 89.03 -1.09
C ARG A 56 -2.64 88.13 -2.22
N GLU A 57 -1.77 87.86 -3.19
CA GLU A 57 -2.05 86.94 -4.30
C GLU A 57 -2.22 85.50 -3.81
N ALA A 58 -1.31 85.03 -2.94
CA ALA A 58 -1.42 83.72 -2.32
C ALA A 58 -2.66 83.58 -1.43
N ALA A 59 -2.98 84.61 -0.64
CA ALA A 59 -4.18 84.62 0.20
C ALA A 59 -5.46 84.64 -0.64
N ALA A 60 -5.49 85.38 -1.75
CA ALA A 60 -6.63 85.38 -2.67
C ALA A 60 -6.84 83.99 -3.30
N ALA A 61 -5.78 83.33 -3.77
CA ALA A 61 -5.88 81.98 -4.33
C ALA A 61 -6.33 80.94 -3.29
N MET A 62 -5.84 81.05 -2.05
CA MET A 62 -6.25 80.15 -0.97
C MET A 62 -7.70 80.39 -0.55
N LEU A 63 -8.13 81.65 -0.48
CA LEU A 63 -9.52 82.01 -0.18
C LEU A 63 -10.45 81.56 -1.31
N ASP A 64 -10.05 81.69 -2.57
CA ASP A 64 -10.84 81.23 -3.71
C ASP A 64 -10.98 79.69 -3.69
N ALA A 65 -9.91 78.97 -3.38
CA ALA A 65 -9.95 77.52 -3.17
C ALA A 65 -10.85 77.11 -1.99
N LEU A 66 -10.81 77.84 -0.87
CA LEU A 66 -11.65 77.56 0.31
C LEU A 66 -13.14 77.87 0.07
N HIS A 67 -13.44 78.87 -0.77
CA HIS A 67 -14.81 79.26 -1.09
C HIS A 67 -15.35 78.59 -2.36
N SER A 68 -14.52 77.82 -3.07
CA SER A 68 -14.99 77.00 -4.19
C SER A 68 -15.97 75.93 -3.68
N ALA A 69 -17.24 76.08 -4.04
CA ALA A 69 -18.25 75.08 -3.71
C ALA A 69 -17.84 73.74 -4.35
N PRO A 70 -17.88 72.61 -3.62
CA PRO A 70 -17.68 71.31 -4.22
C PRO A 70 -18.63 71.15 -5.41
N VAL A 71 -18.13 70.67 -6.54
CA VAL A 71 -18.99 70.34 -7.69
C VAL A 71 -20.07 69.38 -7.20
N ASP A 72 -21.34 69.78 -7.31
CA ASP A 72 -22.46 68.94 -6.92
C ASP A 72 -22.33 67.58 -7.62
N PRO A 73 -22.38 66.45 -6.87
CA PRO A 73 -22.31 65.15 -7.50
C PRO A 73 -23.45 65.01 -8.51
N PRO A 74 -23.22 64.34 -9.65
CA PRO A 74 -24.27 64.12 -10.63
C PRO A 74 -25.47 63.46 -9.94
N ILE A 75 -26.67 63.95 -10.24
CA ILE A 75 -27.92 63.43 -9.68
C ILE A 75 -27.91 61.90 -9.88
N PRO A 76 -27.96 61.09 -8.81
CA PRO A 76 -27.92 59.65 -8.96
C PRO A 76 -29.08 59.21 -9.87
N GLY A 77 -28.75 58.44 -10.90
CA GLY A 77 -29.74 57.90 -11.84
C GLY A 77 -30.85 57.15 -11.10
N ARG A 78 -32.01 57.05 -11.73
CA ARG A 78 -33.18 56.36 -11.18
C ARG A 78 -32.78 54.95 -10.72
N LEU A 79 -32.97 54.65 -9.44
CA LEU A 79 -32.60 53.35 -8.86
C LEU A 79 -33.36 52.23 -9.56
N ASP A 80 -32.63 51.34 -10.23
CA ASP A 80 -33.21 50.17 -10.86
C ASP A 80 -33.59 49.12 -9.81
N LEU A 81 -34.86 49.16 -9.39
CA LEU A 81 -35.41 48.25 -8.39
C LEU A 81 -35.42 46.79 -8.88
N ALA A 82 -35.46 46.55 -10.20
CA ALA A 82 -35.44 45.19 -10.74
C ALA A 82 -34.04 44.59 -10.65
N ALA A 83 -33.00 45.36 -11.01
CA ALA A 83 -31.60 44.97 -10.83
C ALA A 83 -31.21 44.85 -9.35
N LEU A 84 -31.73 45.74 -8.50
CA LEU A 84 -31.50 45.66 -7.06
C LEU A 84 -32.16 44.41 -6.47
N ARG A 85 -33.41 44.11 -6.87
CA ARG A 85 -34.09 42.87 -6.47
C ARG A 85 -33.32 41.64 -6.91
N SER A 86 -32.87 41.56 -8.17
CA SER A 86 -32.14 40.38 -8.65
C SER A 86 -30.82 40.20 -7.90
N THR A 87 -30.12 41.31 -7.61
CA THR A 87 -28.87 41.30 -6.85
C THR A 87 -29.09 40.89 -5.39
N VAL A 88 -30.15 41.40 -4.75
CA VAL A 88 -30.48 41.04 -3.37
C VAL A 88 -30.90 39.57 -3.27
N VAL A 89 -31.76 39.10 -4.18
CA VAL A 89 -32.19 37.68 -4.19
C VAL A 89 -31.03 36.74 -4.46
N SER A 90 -30.13 37.06 -5.40
CA SER A 90 -28.97 36.22 -5.69
C SER A 90 -27.97 36.21 -4.54
N ARG A 91 -27.78 37.34 -3.84
CA ARG A 91 -26.91 37.43 -2.66
C ARG A 91 -27.53 36.90 -1.37
N LEU A 92 -28.84 36.68 -1.34
CA LEU A 92 -29.55 36.06 -0.22
C LEU A 92 -29.90 34.59 -0.50
N ASP A 93 -29.41 34.02 -1.59
CA ASP A 93 -29.62 32.61 -1.89
C ASP A 93 -29.04 31.74 -0.76
N PRO A 94 -29.88 30.98 -0.03
CA PRO A 94 -29.41 30.14 1.06
C PRO A 94 -28.41 29.08 0.58
N ALA A 95 -28.52 28.62 -0.67
CA ALA A 95 -27.61 27.61 -1.23
C ALA A 95 -26.17 28.12 -1.38
N ALA A 96 -25.96 29.44 -1.51
CA ALA A 96 -24.64 30.04 -1.61
C ALA A 96 -24.18 30.65 -0.27
N THR A 97 -25.08 31.29 0.47
CA THR A 97 -24.73 32.08 1.66
C THR A 97 -24.46 31.22 2.89
N VAL A 98 -25.21 30.12 3.11
CA VAL A 98 -25.03 29.27 4.28
C VAL A 98 -23.70 28.49 4.22
N PRO A 99 -23.33 27.84 3.10
CA PRO A 99 -22.02 27.19 2.98
C PRO A 99 -20.85 28.15 3.18
N ALA A 100 -20.92 29.34 2.57
CA ALA A 100 -19.87 30.36 2.67
C ALA A 100 -19.69 30.87 4.11
N ARG A 101 -20.78 30.97 4.87
CA ARG A 101 -20.73 31.34 6.28
C ARG A 101 -20.13 30.22 7.13
N ILE A 102 -20.56 28.98 6.94
CA ILE A 102 -20.08 27.82 7.72
C ILE A 102 -18.60 27.54 7.44
N SER A 103 -18.16 27.59 6.18
CA SER A 103 -16.76 27.40 5.80
C SER A 103 -15.84 28.49 6.37
N SER A 104 -16.34 29.72 6.58
CA SER A 104 -15.60 30.77 7.29
C SER A 104 -15.45 30.51 8.79
N MET A 105 -16.29 29.67 9.38
CA MET A 105 -16.32 29.36 10.82
C MET A 105 -15.60 28.06 11.16
N VAL A 106 -15.57 27.10 10.24
CA VAL A 106 -15.00 25.77 10.46
C VAL A 106 -13.66 25.66 9.75
N THR A 107 -12.58 25.49 10.52
CA THR A 107 -11.27 25.11 9.98
C THR A 107 -11.14 23.59 10.03
N THR A 108 -11.09 22.94 8.87
CA THR A 108 -10.87 21.49 8.78
C THR A 108 -9.39 21.15 8.90
N LEU A 109 -9.03 20.28 9.84
CA LEU A 109 -7.70 19.67 9.90
C LEU A 109 -7.63 18.58 8.82
N GLY A 110 -6.72 18.70 7.85
CA GLY A 110 -6.49 17.68 6.82
C GLY A 110 -6.74 18.10 5.37
N GLY A 111 -7.03 19.37 5.11
CA GLY A 111 -7.20 19.91 3.74
C GLY A 111 -8.65 20.27 3.40
N PRO A 112 -8.93 20.60 2.12
CA PRO A 112 -10.24 21.04 1.70
C PRO A 112 -11.26 19.88 1.70
N TRP A 113 -12.41 20.11 2.31
CA TRP A 113 -13.55 19.19 2.33
C TRP A 113 -14.31 19.27 1.00
N PHE A 114 -14.28 18.20 0.21
CA PHE A 114 -14.94 18.12 -1.10
C PHE A 114 -16.11 17.13 -1.06
N ALA A 115 -17.16 17.46 -0.31
CA ALA A 115 -18.44 16.74 -0.37
C ALA A 115 -19.37 17.38 -1.42
N ALA A 116 -20.34 16.59 -1.90
CA ALA A 116 -21.38 17.10 -2.79
C ALA A 116 -22.23 18.21 -2.13
N ASP A 117 -22.39 18.13 -0.81
CA ASP A 117 -22.92 19.20 0.04
C ASP A 117 -21.82 19.74 0.98
N PRO A 118 -21.41 21.03 0.86
CA PRO A 118 -20.37 21.61 1.72
C PRO A 118 -20.75 21.70 3.21
N ILE A 119 -22.01 21.50 3.57
CA ILE A 119 -22.51 21.52 4.96
C ILE A 119 -22.74 20.10 5.48
N GLU A 120 -22.47 19.06 4.68
CA GLU A 120 -22.59 17.68 5.12
C GLU A 120 -21.73 17.44 6.38
N PRO A 121 -22.29 16.84 7.45
CA PRO A 121 -21.53 16.52 8.66
C PRO A 121 -20.28 15.70 8.35
N ILE A 122 -19.18 16.01 9.03
CA ILE A 122 -17.90 15.32 8.82
C ILE A 122 -18.03 13.86 9.29
N LEU A 123 -17.86 12.93 8.35
CA LEU A 123 -17.75 11.48 8.54
C LEU A 123 -16.46 11.09 9.29
N ALA A 124 -16.28 11.57 10.51
CA ALA A 124 -15.19 11.15 11.39
C ALA A 124 -15.63 9.91 12.19
N ALA A 125 -15.92 8.79 11.51
CA ALA A 125 -16.19 7.53 12.19
C ALA A 125 -14.87 6.80 12.53
N PRO A 126 -14.71 6.22 13.73
CA PRO A 126 -13.57 5.37 14.02
C PRO A 126 -13.62 4.10 13.16
N SER A 127 -12.48 3.66 12.65
CA SER A 127 -12.34 2.38 11.94
C SER A 127 -11.50 1.43 12.77
N PHE A 128 -11.97 0.19 12.94
CA PHE A 128 -11.26 -0.84 13.68
C PHE A 128 -10.65 -1.86 12.73
N PRO A 129 -9.32 -2.10 12.77
CA PRO A 129 -8.66 -3.08 11.91
C PRO A 129 -8.84 -4.53 12.39
N GLN A 130 -9.32 -4.74 13.61
CA GLN A 130 -9.47 -6.07 14.19
C GLN A 130 -10.46 -6.93 13.39
N PRO A 131 -10.12 -8.19 13.06
CA PRO A 131 -11.03 -9.10 12.39
C PRO A 131 -12.11 -9.61 13.36
N MET A 132 -13.38 -9.47 12.98
CA MET A 132 -14.52 -9.71 13.89
C MET A 132 -14.89 -11.19 14.13
N TYR A 133 -14.25 -12.14 13.45
CA TYR A 133 -14.39 -13.56 13.79
C TYR A 133 -13.73 -13.90 15.14
N GLU A 134 -12.69 -13.16 15.56
CA GLU A 134 -11.98 -13.38 16.83
C GLU A 134 -12.88 -13.20 18.06
N PRO A 135 -13.56 -12.05 18.25
CA PRO A 135 -14.45 -11.89 19.40
C PRO A 135 -15.63 -12.87 19.36
N LEU A 136 -16.09 -13.27 18.17
CA LEU A 136 -17.15 -14.27 18.03
C LEU A 136 -16.68 -15.66 18.47
N ARG A 137 -15.47 -16.06 18.05
CA ARG A 137 -14.81 -17.30 18.48
C ARG A 137 -14.62 -17.32 19.99
N ASP A 138 -14.09 -16.24 20.55
CA ASP A 138 -13.73 -16.14 21.97
C ASP A 138 -14.98 -16.21 22.87
N LEU A 139 -16.15 -15.80 22.37
CA LEU A 139 -17.43 -16.01 23.04
C LEU A 139 -17.87 -17.48 22.99
N ASN A 140 -17.93 -18.07 21.79
CA ASN A 140 -18.24 -19.48 21.60
C ASN A 140 -17.88 -19.90 20.16
N GLU A 141 -16.96 -20.85 20.02
CA GLU A 141 -16.55 -21.42 18.74
C GLU A 141 -17.72 -22.03 17.95
N GLY A 142 -18.75 -22.50 18.64
CA GLY A 142 -19.97 -23.05 18.03
C GLY A 142 -20.84 -22.01 17.30
N TYR A 143 -20.63 -20.71 17.54
CA TYR A 143 -21.28 -19.65 16.75
C TYR A 143 -20.63 -19.45 15.39
N LEU A 144 -19.33 -19.73 15.26
CA LEU A 144 -18.64 -19.68 13.98
C LEU A 144 -18.88 -20.97 13.19
N LEU A 145 -18.67 -22.12 13.85
CA LEU A 145 -18.83 -23.43 13.24
C LEU A 145 -19.75 -24.30 14.10
N PRO A 146 -21.04 -24.42 13.73
CA PRO A 146 -21.96 -25.29 14.44
C PRO A 146 -21.44 -26.73 14.49
N GLY A 147 -21.44 -27.32 15.68
CA GLY A 147 -20.99 -28.70 15.85
C GLY A 147 -19.47 -28.88 15.82
N VAL A 148 -18.66 -27.83 15.97
CA VAL A 148 -17.18 -27.91 16.02
C VAL A 148 -16.64 -29.01 16.96
N LYS A 149 -17.33 -29.25 18.08
CA LYS A 149 -16.97 -30.26 19.08
C LYS A 149 -17.13 -31.72 18.58
N LEU A 150 -17.93 -31.94 17.55
CA LEU A 150 -18.23 -33.27 16.99
C LEU A 150 -17.20 -33.71 15.95
N ILE A 151 -16.36 -32.80 15.48
CA ILE A 151 -15.30 -33.11 14.52
C ILE A 151 -14.30 -34.04 15.21
N PRO A 152 -13.96 -35.21 14.67
CA PRO A 152 -12.93 -36.07 15.25
C PRO A 152 -11.55 -35.39 15.22
N PRO A 153 -10.64 -35.70 16.18
CA PRO A 153 -9.24 -35.27 16.05
C PRO A 153 -8.58 -35.90 14.81
N ASP A 154 -7.52 -35.26 14.30
CA ASP A 154 -6.75 -35.69 13.13
C ASP A 154 -7.63 -35.91 11.87
N SER A 155 -8.49 -34.93 11.58
CA SER A 155 -9.42 -34.96 10.46
C SER A 155 -9.28 -33.76 9.54
N LEU A 156 -9.56 -34.01 8.26
CA LEU A 156 -9.72 -33.01 7.23
C LEU A 156 -11.20 -32.95 6.83
N GLY A 157 -11.72 -31.74 6.67
CA GLY A 157 -13.07 -31.52 6.20
C GLY A 157 -13.16 -30.30 5.30
N ALA A 158 -14.23 -30.20 4.53
CA ALA A 158 -14.57 -29.01 3.77
C ALA A 158 -15.92 -28.48 4.24
N VAL A 159 -16.00 -27.17 4.50
CA VAL A 159 -17.23 -26.45 4.82
C VAL A 159 -17.39 -25.27 3.88
N VAL A 160 -18.55 -24.63 3.92
CA VAL A 160 -18.89 -23.50 3.06
C VAL A 160 -19.07 -22.27 3.94
N ALA A 161 -18.58 -21.11 3.50
CA ALA A 161 -18.81 -19.86 4.19
C ALA A 161 -20.26 -19.39 3.99
N ASN A 162 -20.92 -19.00 5.07
CA ASN A 162 -22.26 -18.41 5.01
C ASN A 162 -22.16 -16.88 5.00
N HIS A 163 -22.20 -16.27 3.81
CA HIS A 163 -22.09 -14.82 3.66
C HIS A 163 -23.28 -14.07 4.27
N GLU A 164 -24.49 -14.65 4.23
CA GLU A 164 -25.69 -14.06 4.84
C GLU A 164 -25.49 -13.87 6.34
N PHE A 165 -24.95 -14.89 7.02
CA PHE A 165 -24.62 -14.83 8.44
C PHE A 165 -23.55 -13.77 8.74
N ILE A 166 -22.48 -13.73 7.93
CA ILE A 166 -21.38 -12.77 8.12
C ILE A 166 -21.90 -11.34 8.00
N GLU A 167 -22.68 -11.04 6.95
CA GLU A 167 -23.26 -9.72 6.76
C GLU A 167 -24.24 -9.36 7.89
N ALA A 168 -25.11 -10.28 8.30
CA ALA A 168 -26.06 -10.06 9.39
C ALA A 168 -25.34 -9.72 10.71
N TYR A 169 -24.28 -10.46 11.04
CA TYR A 169 -23.46 -10.22 12.23
C TYR A 169 -22.76 -8.87 12.17
N MET A 170 -22.17 -8.52 11.03
CA MET A 170 -21.47 -7.25 10.84
C MET A 170 -22.42 -6.05 10.91
N VAL A 171 -23.62 -6.16 10.33
CA VAL A 171 -24.65 -5.11 10.45
C VAL A 171 -25.08 -4.95 11.92
N GLY A 172 -25.27 -6.04 12.65
CA GLY A 172 -25.61 -6.01 14.07
C GLY A 172 -24.54 -5.33 14.93
N LEU A 173 -23.26 -5.66 14.72
CA LEU A 173 -22.13 -5.03 15.42
C LEU A 173 -22.06 -3.52 15.16
N ASN A 174 -22.17 -3.12 13.89
CA ASN A 174 -22.14 -1.71 13.52
C ASN A 174 -23.33 -0.95 14.09
N HIS A 175 -24.51 -1.58 14.14
CA HIS A 175 -25.69 -1.00 14.75
C HIS A 175 -25.49 -0.72 16.24
N GLU A 176 -25.03 -1.70 17.02
CA GLU A 176 -24.82 -1.51 18.47
C GLU A 176 -23.68 -0.52 18.75
N MET A 177 -22.63 -0.52 17.94
CA MET A 177 -21.55 0.47 18.08
C MET A 177 -22.02 1.89 17.76
N SER A 178 -22.87 2.07 16.74
CA SER A 178 -23.47 3.38 16.43
C SER A 178 -24.31 3.90 17.61
N ARG A 179 -25.09 3.02 18.25
CA ARG A 179 -25.91 3.35 19.43
C ARG A 179 -25.06 3.75 20.61
N GLN A 180 -23.96 3.04 20.84
CA GLN A 180 -23.03 3.34 21.92
C GLN A 180 -22.29 4.67 21.70
N LEU A 181 -21.88 4.96 20.46
CA LEU A 181 -21.26 6.25 20.13
C LEU A 181 -22.24 7.41 20.29
N LEU A 182 -23.49 7.23 19.85
CA LEU A 182 -24.56 8.20 20.04
C LEU A 182 -24.83 8.45 21.52
N TRP A 183 -24.89 7.39 22.33
CA TRP A 183 -25.09 7.48 23.78
C TRP A 183 -23.97 8.27 24.47
N ASN A 184 -22.72 8.10 24.01
CA ASN A 184 -21.56 8.81 24.54
C ASN A 184 -21.39 10.23 23.97
N GLY A 185 -22.34 10.72 23.16
CA GLY A 185 -22.29 12.06 22.55
C GLY A 185 -21.17 12.22 21.52
N TYR A 186 -20.69 11.13 20.92
CA TYR A 186 -19.67 11.18 19.88
C TYR A 186 -20.25 11.85 18.62
N PRO A 187 -19.53 12.77 17.97
CA PRO A 187 -20.02 13.43 16.76
C PRO A 187 -20.03 12.44 15.59
N THR A 188 -21.17 11.79 15.35
CA THR A 188 -21.39 10.86 14.24
C THR A 188 -22.68 11.20 13.51
N ASP A 189 -22.69 10.98 12.19
CA ASP A 189 -23.85 11.09 11.32
C ASP A 189 -24.65 9.78 11.22
N GLN A 190 -24.27 8.75 11.98
CA GLN A 190 -24.86 7.41 12.01
C GLN A 190 -24.73 6.61 10.69
N ARG A 191 -23.98 7.10 9.69
CA ARG A 191 -23.75 6.40 8.40
C ARG A 191 -22.41 5.67 8.34
N GLY A 192 -21.54 5.92 9.33
CA GLY A 192 -20.24 5.26 9.46
C GLY A 192 -20.35 3.75 9.62
N SER A 193 -19.43 3.02 9.01
CA SER A 193 -19.24 1.57 9.22
C SER A 193 -17.91 1.37 9.93
N TYR A 194 -17.97 1.04 11.21
CA TYR A 194 -16.84 0.92 12.13
C TYR A 194 -16.11 -0.41 11.99
N PHE A 195 -16.88 -1.49 11.78
CA PHE A 195 -16.37 -2.84 11.57
C PHE A 195 -16.69 -3.28 10.15
N ARG A 196 -15.65 -3.50 9.34
CA ARG A 196 -15.80 -3.96 7.94
C ARG A 196 -14.99 -5.22 7.62
N GLN A 197 -14.17 -5.68 8.57
CA GLN A 197 -13.38 -6.89 8.46
C GLN A 197 -13.95 -7.97 9.38
N PHE A 198 -14.41 -9.07 8.81
CA PHE A 198 -14.81 -10.26 9.54
C PHE A 198 -13.65 -11.25 9.64
N TRP A 199 -13.04 -11.62 8.50
CA TRP A 199 -11.97 -12.60 8.45
C TRP A 199 -10.57 -11.98 8.61
N ASP A 200 -9.61 -12.75 9.11
CA ASP A 200 -8.20 -12.33 9.10
C ASP A 200 -7.55 -12.58 7.72
N VAL A 201 -7.05 -11.50 7.13
CA VAL A 201 -6.39 -11.45 5.83
C VAL A 201 -4.88 -11.27 5.95
N ALA A 202 -4.29 -11.40 7.14
CA ALA A 202 -2.85 -11.27 7.34
C ALA A 202 -2.01 -12.26 6.51
N GLY A 203 -2.60 -13.39 6.11
CA GLY A 203 -1.99 -14.40 5.23
C GLY A 203 -2.30 -14.23 3.74
N TYR A 204 -2.94 -13.13 3.32
CA TYR A 204 -3.31 -12.91 1.93
C TYR A 204 -2.07 -12.72 1.03
N SER A 205 -2.01 -13.47 -0.07
CA SER A 205 -0.97 -13.33 -1.08
C SER A 205 -1.45 -12.41 -2.22
N PRO A 206 -0.72 -11.30 -2.53
CA PRO A 206 -1.12 -10.38 -3.59
C PRO A 206 -1.26 -11.05 -4.95
N GLN A 207 -2.36 -10.76 -5.65
CA GLN A 207 -2.68 -11.32 -6.95
C GLN A 207 -2.41 -10.31 -8.09
N PRO A 208 -2.15 -10.79 -9.32
CA PRO A 208 -2.07 -9.92 -10.49
C PRO A 208 -3.39 -9.17 -10.72
N GLY A 209 -3.41 -7.87 -10.44
CA GLY A 209 -4.62 -7.03 -10.50
C GLY A 209 -4.90 -6.26 -9.21
N ASP A 210 -4.24 -6.63 -8.12
CA ASP A 210 -4.35 -5.92 -6.85
C ASP A 210 -3.77 -4.48 -6.94
N PRO A 211 -4.37 -3.51 -6.23
CA PRO A 211 -3.84 -2.15 -6.14
C PRO A 211 -2.40 -2.15 -5.61
N THR A 212 -1.54 -1.36 -6.24
CA THR A 212 -0.14 -1.16 -5.79
C THR A 212 -0.04 -0.29 -4.53
N ASP A 213 -1.07 0.51 -4.26
CA ASP A 213 -1.17 1.32 -3.04
C ASP A 213 -1.63 0.46 -1.85
N PRO A 214 -0.84 0.36 -0.76
CA PRO A 214 -1.20 -0.41 0.42
C PRO A 214 -2.54 0.00 1.03
N THR A 215 -2.91 1.28 0.98
CA THR A 215 -4.16 1.76 1.58
C THR A 215 -5.37 1.31 0.77
N ALA A 216 -5.28 1.38 -0.56
CA ALA A 216 -6.29 0.86 -1.48
C ALA A 216 -6.43 -0.66 -1.38
N LEU A 217 -5.32 -1.39 -1.17
CA LEU A 217 -5.34 -2.83 -0.95
C LEU A 217 -6.08 -3.20 0.35
N VAL A 218 -5.81 -2.50 1.46
CA VAL A 218 -6.51 -2.72 2.74
C VAL A 218 -8.01 -2.46 2.61
N GLU A 219 -8.41 -1.44 1.85
CA GLU A 219 -9.83 -1.15 1.58
C GLU A 219 -10.49 -2.20 0.67
N LEU A 220 -9.76 -2.74 -0.30
CA LEU A 220 -10.24 -3.83 -1.17
C LEU A 220 -10.45 -5.13 -0.39
N LEU A 221 -9.53 -5.45 0.53
CA LEU A 221 -9.56 -6.68 1.33
C LEU A 221 -10.60 -6.68 2.46
N LYS A 222 -11.32 -5.58 2.69
CA LYS A 222 -12.47 -5.58 3.58
C LYS A 222 -13.54 -6.53 3.06
N ASP A 223 -14.21 -7.25 3.96
CA ASP A 223 -15.25 -8.20 3.58
C ASP A 223 -16.52 -7.48 3.09
N ILE A 224 -16.89 -6.38 3.75
CA ILE A 224 -18.09 -5.60 3.41
C ILE A 224 -17.78 -4.16 2.95
N PRO A 225 -18.52 -3.63 1.96
CA PRO A 225 -18.50 -2.22 1.61
C PRO A 225 -19.21 -1.43 2.72
N PRO A 226 -19.04 -0.09 2.78
CA PRO A 226 -19.74 0.73 3.76
C PRO A 226 -21.25 0.51 3.71
N ILE A 227 -21.88 0.22 4.85
CA ILE A 227 -23.29 -0.22 4.93
C ILE A 227 -24.25 0.82 4.32
N HIS A 228 -23.92 2.11 4.41
CA HIS A 228 -24.76 3.18 3.84
C HIS A 228 -24.79 3.20 2.30
N THR A 229 -23.89 2.48 1.62
CA THR A 229 -23.87 2.37 0.15
C THR A 229 -24.59 1.12 -0.35
N TRP A 230 -25.05 0.25 0.56
CA TRP A 230 -25.72 -1.00 0.20
C TRP A 230 -27.03 -0.70 -0.55
N PRO A 231 -27.28 -1.35 -1.70
CA PRO A 231 -28.53 -1.18 -2.42
C PRO A 231 -29.70 -1.75 -1.61
N SER A 232 -30.76 -0.95 -1.40
CA SER A 232 -31.91 -1.32 -0.56
C SER A 232 -32.70 -2.56 -1.02
N HIS A 233 -32.50 -3.00 -2.26
CA HIS A 233 -33.16 -4.17 -2.84
C HIS A 233 -32.30 -5.45 -2.78
N ARG A 234 -31.03 -5.36 -2.37
CA ARG A 234 -30.18 -6.53 -2.20
C ARG A 234 -30.44 -7.16 -0.83
N GLY A 235 -30.57 -8.48 -0.81
CA GLY A 235 -30.62 -9.26 0.43
C GLY A 235 -29.25 -9.29 1.11
N LEU A 236 -29.23 -9.85 2.32
CA LEU A 236 -27.99 -10.19 3.01
C LEU A 236 -27.29 -11.36 2.29
N GLY A 237 -25.96 -11.35 2.31
CA GLY A 237 -25.09 -12.32 1.62
C GLY A 237 -24.84 -12.01 0.14
N LEU A 238 -25.12 -10.78 -0.31
CA LEU A 238 -24.95 -10.32 -1.70
C LEU A 238 -24.26 -8.94 -1.78
N ASN A 239 -23.68 -8.51 -0.66
CA ASN A 239 -23.03 -7.21 -0.48
C ASN A 239 -21.54 -7.42 -0.18
N GLU A 240 -20.88 -8.31 -0.91
CA GLU A 240 -19.44 -8.47 -0.85
C GLU A 240 -18.75 -7.21 -1.39
N ASN A 241 -17.67 -6.79 -0.72
CA ASN A 241 -16.86 -5.65 -1.16
C ASN A 241 -16.07 -6.00 -2.42
N ARG A 242 -15.67 -7.27 -2.52
CA ARG A 242 -14.90 -7.85 -3.60
C ARG A 242 -15.82 -8.52 -4.61
N THR A 243 -15.76 -8.08 -5.85
CA THR A 243 -16.59 -8.62 -6.94
C THR A 243 -16.13 -9.97 -7.46
N ASP A 244 -14.89 -10.36 -7.15
CA ASP A 244 -14.26 -11.60 -7.59
C ASP A 244 -14.49 -12.78 -6.64
N VAL A 245 -15.01 -12.52 -5.43
CA VAL A 245 -15.28 -13.57 -4.44
C VAL A 245 -16.52 -14.36 -4.83
N VAL A 246 -16.35 -15.67 -4.92
CA VAL A 246 -17.42 -16.63 -5.19
C VAL A 246 -18.32 -16.71 -3.95
N VAL A 247 -19.63 -16.61 -4.15
CA VAL A 247 -20.61 -16.86 -3.07
C VAL A 247 -20.50 -18.30 -2.62
N ASP A 248 -20.65 -18.55 -1.31
CA ASP A 248 -20.56 -19.90 -0.73
C ASP A 248 -19.18 -20.55 -1.01
N ASN A 249 -18.12 -19.77 -0.79
CA ASN A 249 -16.77 -20.21 -1.06
C ASN A 249 -16.34 -21.35 -0.11
N VAL A 250 -15.52 -22.26 -0.63
CA VAL A 250 -15.06 -23.44 0.11
C VAL A 250 -14.03 -23.04 1.16
N VAL A 251 -14.23 -23.55 2.37
CA VAL A 251 -13.32 -23.42 3.50
C VAL A 251 -12.80 -24.79 3.87
N LEU A 252 -11.48 -24.98 3.75
CA LEU A 252 -10.79 -26.18 4.20
C LEU A 252 -10.63 -26.13 5.72
N LEU A 253 -11.07 -27.17 6.40
CA LEU A 253 -10.94 -27.35 7.84
C LEU A 253 -9.90 -28.42 8.12
N VAL A 254 -8.89 -28.05 8.90
CA VAL A 254 -7.80 -28.93 9.31
C VAL A 254 -7.80 -29.02 10.82
N ARG A 255 -8.10 -30.21 11.34
CA ARG A 255 -7.99 -30.50 12.76
C ARG A 255 -6.90 -31.54 12.98
N GLY A 256 -5.91 -31.21 13.79
CA GLY A 256 -4.89 -32.18 14.20
C GLY A 256 -3.55 -31.54 14.52
N GLU A 257 -2.60 -32.38 14.92
CA GLU A 257 -1.27 -31.93 15.37
C GLU A 257 -0.35 -31.48 14.22
N LEU A 258 -0.71 -31.71 12.96
CA LEU A 258 0.11 -31.38 11.79
C LEU A 258 0.52 -29.90 11.79
N LEU A 259 -0.46 -28.98 11.86
CA LEU A 259 -0.19 -27.54 11.81
C LEU A 259 0.37 -27.00 13.12
N ARG A 260 0.27 -27.77 14.21
CA ARG A 260 0.91 -27.45 15.48
C ARG A 260 2.40 -27.79 15.44
N ARG A 261 2.77 -28.89 14.79
CA ARG A 261 4.16 -29.32 14.60
C ARG A 261 4.86 -28.57 13.46
N TYR A 262 4.12 -28.28 12.39
CA TYR A 262 4.58 -27.58 11.20
C TYR A 262 3.71 -26.32 10.95
N PRO A 263 3.88 -25.26 11.76
CA PRO A 263 3.09 -24.03 11.62
C PRO A 263 3.37 -23.26 10.31
N ASN A 264 4.52 -23.54 9.69
CA ASN A 264 4.93 -22.98 8.41
C ASN A 264 4.64 -23.97 7.26
N THR A 265 3.56 -24.75 7.31
CA THR A 265 3.12 -25.51 6.12
C THR A 265 2.46 -24.54 5.15
N ASP A 266 2.90 -24.57 3.89
CA ASP A 266 2.23 -23.86 2.80
C ASP A 266 1.03 -24.66 2.32
N ILE A 267 -0.12 -23.99 2.22
CA ILE A 267 -1.39 -24.63 1.90
C ILE A 267 -2.06 -23.84 0.80
N PHE A 268 -2.29 -24.49 -0.32
CA PHE A 268 -2.93 -23.91 -1.49
C PHE A 268 -3.81 -24.91 -2.21
N ALA A 269 -4.70 -24.43 -3.07
CA ALA A 269 -5.51 -25.25 -3.96
C ALA A 269 -4.90 -25.23 -5.35
N GLY A 270 -4.45 -26.38 -5.85
CA GLY A 270 -3.92 -26.51 -7.21
C GLY A 270 -4.90 -27.22 -8.13
N LYS A 271 -5.02 -26.75 -9.37
CA LYS A 271 -5.96 -27.33 -10.33
C LYS A 271 -5.56 -28.76 -10.69
N ALA A 272 -6.55 -29.65 -10.85
CA ALA A 272 -6.30 -30.99 -11.35
C ALA A 272 -6.30 -31.02 -12.89
N LYS A 273 -5.39 -31.81 -13.47
CA LYS A 273 -5.38 -32.15 -14.90
C LYS A 273 -5.45 -33.66 -15.08
N SER A 274 -6.08 -34.10 -16.16
CA SER A 274 -6.12 -35.51 -16.52
C SER A 274 -4.76 -35.93 -17.09
N ALA A 275 -4.12 -36.93 -16.49
CA ALA A 275 -2.84 -37.45 -16.94
C ALA A 275 -2.66 -38.93 -16.57
N ALA A 276 -1.95 -39.67 -17.42
CA ALA A 276 -1.65 -41.09 -17.20
C ALA A 276 -0.69 -41.25 -16.01
N GLY A 277 -1.07 -42.10 -15.04
CA GLY A 277 -0.27 -42.40 -13.85
C GLY A 277 -0.70 -41.73 -12.55
N GLY A 278 -1.68 -40.82 -12.59
CA GLY A 278 -2.27 -40.20 -11.39
C GLY A 278 -3.31 -41.09 -10.69
N GLU A 279 -3.50 -40.89 -9.39
CA GLU A 279 -4.61 -41.51 -8.64
C GLU A 279 -5.94 -41.06 -9.26
N HIS A 280 -6.81 -42.01 -9.62
CA HIS A 280 -8.02 -41.77 -10.41
C HIS A 280 -7.80 -41.05 -11.77
N GLY A 281 -6.58 -41.07 -12.32
CA GLY A 281 -6.24 -40.42 -13.58
C GLY A 281 -6.04 -38.90 -13.47
N ARG A 282 -5.89 -38.36 -12.26
CA ARG A 282 -5.71 -36.93 -11.99
C ARG A 282 -4.31 -36.64 -11.45
N VAL A 283 -3.70 -35.56 -11.94
CA VAL A 283 -2.39 -35.06 -11.51
C VAL A 283 -2.51 -33.56 -11.23
N LEU A 284 -1.68 -33.05 -10.33
CA LEU A 284 -1.60 -31.62 -10.04
C LEU A 284 -1.12 -30.82 -11.26
N ASP A 285 -1.79 -29.72 -11.55
CA ASP A 285 -1.32 -28.69 -12.47
C ASP A 285 -0.59 -27.60 -11.68
N GLU A 286 0.73 -27.52 -11.86
CA GLU A 286 1.60 -26.54 -11.18
C GLU A 286 1.48 -25.12 -11.76
N THR A 287 0.61 -24.90 -12.76
CA THR A 287 0.44 -23.59 -13.40
C THR A 287 -0.71 -22.76 -12.82
N ASP A 288 -1.69 -23.39 -12.16
CA ASP A 288 -2.87 -22.74 -11.57
C ASP A 288 -2.95 -23.09 -10.08
N GLU A 289 -2.25 -22.30 -9.28
CA GLU A 289 -2.21 -22.37 -7.82
C GLU A 289 -3.03 -21.22 -7.22
N ARG A 290 -3.94 -21.56 -6.31
CA ARG A 290 -4.80 -20.60 -5.61
C ARG A 290 -4.53 -20.63 -4.12
N HIS A 291 -4.03 -19.52 -3.60
CA HIS A 291 -3.80 -19.33 -2.18
C HIS A 291 -5.11 -18.98 -1.43
N PRO A 292 -5.15 -19.24 -0.11
CA PRO A 292 -6.31 -18.89 0.70
C PRO A 292 -6.49 -17.36 0.75
N ILE A 293 -7.75 -16.92 0.68
CA ILE A 293 -8.13 -15.51 0.81
C ILE A 293 -8.20 -15.06 2.27
N PHE A 294 -8.44 -15.99 3.18
CA PHE A 294 -8.42 -15.75 4.62
C PHE A 294 -8.01 -17.02 5.37
N ARG A 295 -7.53 -16.83 6.61
CA ARG A 295 -7.18 -17.92 7.51
C ARG A 295 -7.64 -17.60 8.93
N GLY A 296 -7.88 -18.63 9.73
CA GLY A 296 -8.09 -18.45 11.15
C GLY A 296 -7.90 -19.73 11.94
N THR A 297 -7.88 -19.59 13.26
CA THR A 297 -7.68 -20.70 14.19
C THR A 297 -8.78 -20.72 15.26
N LEU A 298 -9.22 -21.93 15.60
CA LEU A 298 -10.11 -22.25 16.70
C LEU A 298 -9.34 -23.14 17.68
N ALA A 299 -9.42 -22.83 18.97
CA ALA A 299 -8.70 -23.61 19.96
C ALA A 299 -9.38 -24.99 20.12
N PRO A 300 -8.64 -26.04 20.49
CA PRO A 300 -7.19 -26.09 20.71
C PRO A 300 -6.36 -26.36 19.44
N ASP A 301 -6.92 -26.96 18.40
CA ASP A 301 -6.18 -27.62 17.31
C ASP A 301 -6.83 -27.52 15.92
N ILE A 302 -7.73 -26.56 15.72
CA ILE A 302 -8.47 -26.40 14.46
C ILE A 302 -7.97 -25.16 13.72
N THR A 303 -7.58 -25.32 12.46
CA THR A 303 -7.24 -24.22 11.56
C THR A 303 -8.11 -24.31 10.32
N PHE A 304 -8.59 -23.17 9.83
CA PHE A 304 -9.40 -23.12 8.63
C PHE A 304 -8.82 -22.15 7.61
N PHE A 305 -9.02 -22.47 6.32
CA PHE A 305 -8.48 -21.74 5.18
C PHE A 305 -9.59 -21.54 4.15
N GLY A 306 -9.95 -20.28 3.88
CA GLY A 306 -10.95 -19.95 2.87
C GLY A 306 -10.33 -19.82 1.49
N PHE A 307 -10.87 -20.51 0.49
CA PHE A 307 -10.44 -20.41 -0.90
C PHE A 307 -11.51 -19.75 -1.74
N ASN A 308 -11.11 -18.97 -2.74
CA ASN A 308 -12.05 -18.38 -3.70
C ASN A 308 -12.45 -19.41 -4.78
N LEU A 309 -13.16 -20.45 -4.35
CA LEU A 309 -13.61 -21.60 -5.15
C LEU A 309 -15.04 -21.97 -4.76
N SER A 310 -15.88 -22.27 -5.75
CA SER A 310 -17.19 -22.89 -5.49
C SER A 310 -17.01 -24.37 -5.13
N ALA A 311 -17.97 -24.96 -4.41
CA ALA A 311 -17.95 -26.39 -4.10
C ALA A 311 -17.97 -27.27 -5.36
N ASP A 312 -18.63 -26.82 -6.43
CA ASP A 312 -18.70 -27.56 -7.69
C ASP A 312 -17.40 -27.47 -8.49
N ASP A 313 -16.75 -26.31 -8.53
CA ASP A 313 -15.43 -26.16 -9.15
C ASP A 313 -14.37 -26.95 -8.39
N ALA A 314 -14.40 -26.92 -7.04
CA ALA A 314 -13.48 -27.67 -6.21
C ALA A 314 -13.59 -29.18 -6.47
N ARG A 315 -14.81 -29.72 -6.52
CA ARG A 315 -15.06 -31.15 -6.80
C ARG A 315 -14.69 -31.54 -8.23
N GLY A 316 -14.93 -30.65 -9.19
CA GLY A 316 -14.75 -30.90 -10.60
C GLY A 316 -16.04 -31.28 -11.34
N GLY A 317 -15.96 -31.24 -12.67
CA GLY A 317 -17.07 -31.46 -13.59
C GLY A 317 -17.75 -30.18 -14.09
N THR A 318 -17.16 -29.01 -13.80
CA THR A 318 -17.56 -27.73 -14.41
C THR A 318 -16.73 -27.47 -15.67
N PRO A 319 -17.20 -26.61 -16.60
CA PRO A 319 -16.42 -26.26 -17.79
C PRO A 319 -15.06 -25.59 -17.46
N GLY A 320 -14.98 -24.89 -16.34
CA GLY A 320 -13.76 -24.21 -15.89
C GLY A 320 -12.77 -25.12 -15.16
N ALA A 321 -13.28 -26.12 -14.43
CA ALA A 321 -12.51 -27.09 -13.66
C ALA A 321 -13.06 -28.52 -13.92
N PRO A 322 -12.74 -29.15 -15.06
CA PRO A 322 -13.29 -30.46 -15.40
C PRO A 322 -12.85 -31.54 -14.41
N GLU A 323 -11.60 -31.47 -13.94
CA GLU A 323 -11.01 -32.46 -13.02
C GLU A 323 -10.99 -32.00 -11.56
N GLY A 324 -11.45 -30.78 -11.25
CA GLY A 324 -11.49 -30.25 -9.89
C GLY A 324 -10.17 -29.65 -9.39
N TYR A 325 -10.04 -29.54 -8.07
CA TYR A 325 -8.88 -29.00 -7.37
C TYR A 325 -8.37 -29.97 -6.29
N PHE A 326 -7.05 -29.96 -6.10
CA PHE A 326 -6.36 -30.60 -4.98
C PHE A 326 -6.02 -29.56 -3.92
N PHE A 327 -6.27 -29.88 -2.66
CA PHE A 327 -5.68 -29.17 -1.54
C PHE A 327 -4.28 -29.73 -1.30
N VAL A 328 -3.28 -28.88 -1.48
CA VAL A 328 -1.87 -29.22 -1.36
C VAL A 328 -1.35 -28.75 -0.01
N PHE A 329 -0.75 -29.66 0.74
CA PHE A 329 0.02 -29.34 1.92
C PHE A 329 1.49 -29.52 1.57
N GLN A 330 2.24 -28.43 1.59
CA GLN A 330 3.64 -28.40 1.20
C GLN A 330 4.47 -27.90 2.37
N GLU A 331 5.59 -28.56 2.67
CA GLU A 331 6.59 -28.00 3.57
C GLU A 331 7.19 -26.72 2.96
N GLN A 332 7.23 -25.61 3.71
CA GLN A 332 7.91 -24.41 3.26
C GLN A 332 9.37 -24.76 2.96
N VAL A 333 9.83 -24.47 1.73
CA VAL A 333 11.23 -24.62 1.34
C VAL A 333 12.01 -23.50 2.02
N THR A 334 12.32 -23.69 3.30
CA THR A 334 13.03 -22.69 4.09
C THR A 334 14.52 -22.78 3.77
N GLU A 335 14.97 -22.07 2.74
CA GLU A 335 16.28 -21.41 2.75
C GLU A 335 16.46 -20.44 1.57
N THR A 336 17.12 -19.32 1.84
CA THR A 336 17.68 -18.45 0.80
C THR A 336 18.63 -19.30 -0.03
N ARG A 337 18.38 -19.45 -1.34
CA ARG A 337 19.28 -20.17 -2.25
C ARG A 337 20.60 -19.41 -2.36
N PHE A 338 21.59 -19.76 -1.53
CA PHE A 338 22.97 -19.32 -1.70
C PHE A 338 23.71 -20.38 -2.52
N GLY A 339 23.91 -20.13 -3.80
CA GLY A 339 24.68 -21.03 -4.65
C GLY A 339 24.42 -20.78 -6.14
N LEU A 340 25.38 -21.19 -6.96
CA LEU A 340 25.22 -21.24 -8.41
C LEU A 340 24.45 -22.51 -8.80
N GLU A 341 23.81 -22.54 -9.96
CA GLU A 341 23.09 -23.73 -10.43
C GLU A 341 24.07 -24.91 -10.67
N PRO A 342 23.66 -26.19 -10.54
CA PRO A 342 24.54 -27.34 -10.74
C PRO A 342 25.07 -27.44 -12.18
N GLN A 343 24.22 -27.10 -13.17
CA GLN A 343 24.53 -27.13 -14.59
C GLN A 343 24.07 -25.82 -15.24
N ASN A 344 24.82 -25.36 -16.24
CA ASN A 344 24.45 -24.18 -16.98
C ASN A 344 23.40 -24.55 -18.05
N SER A 345 22.30 -23.79 -18.10
CA SER A 345 21.22 -23.97 -19.08
C SER A 345 21.41 -23.17 -20.38
N GLY A 346 22.51 -22.42 -20.55
CA GLY A 346 22.75 -21.62 -21.76
C GLY A 346 24.11 -20.92 -21.83
N ALA A 347 24.23 -19.89 -22.67
CA ALA A 347 25.43 -19.04 -22.67
C ALA A 347 25.39 -18.07 -21.48
N VAL A 348 26.49 -17.96 -20.72
CA VAL A 348 26.57 -17.06 -19.57
C VAL A 348 26.66 -15.61 -20.08
N THR A 349 25.62 -14.81 -19.85
CA THR A 349 25.59 -13.40 -20.29
C THR A 349 25.59 -12.41 -19.13
N ARG A 350 25.08 -12.83 -17.96
CA ARG A 350 25.06 -12.07 -16.70
C ARG A 350 25.50 -12.97 -15.55
N TRP A 351 25.88 -12.36 -14.43
CA TRP A 351 26.40 -13.06 -13.24
C TRP A 351 25.43 -14.13 -12.70
N ALA A 352 24.12 -13.91 -12.84
CA ALA A 352 23.08 -14.85 -12.45
C ALA A 352 22.98 -16.12 -13.33
N ASP A 353 23.65 -16.15 -14.49
CA ASP A 353 23.68 -17.33 -15.38
C ASP A 353 24.87 -18.27 -15.08
N LEU A 354 25.70 -17.94 -14.08
CA LEU A 354 26.83 -18.78 -13.67
C LEU A 354 26.33 -20.06 -12.98
N ALA A 355 26.89 -21.19 -13.37
CA ALA A 355 26.68 -22.50 -12.74
C ALA A 355 28.00 -23.03 -12.16
N TRP A 356 27.96 -23.98 -11.22
CA TRP A 356 29.17 -24.59 -10.66
C TRP A 356 30.07 -25.24 -11.72
N THR A 357 29.48 -25.80 -12.78
CA THR A 357 30.22 -26.34 -13.93
C THR A 357 31.03 -25.29 -14.71
N SER A 358 30.75 -23.99 -14.51
CA SER A 358 31.53 -22.91 -15.11
C SER A 358 32.94 -22.77 -14.51
N PHE A 359 33.21 -23.42 -13.38
CA PHE A 359 34.48 -23.34 -12.64
C PHE A 359 35.36 -24.60 -12.76
N GLY A 360 34.92 -25.61 -13.53
CA GLY A 360 35.70 -26.83 -13.80
C GLY A 360 36.57 -26.68 -15.05
N GLY A 361 37.84 -26.31 -14.89
CA GLY A 361 38.81 -26.39 -16.00
C GLY A 361 39.02 -27.85 -16.45
N PRO A 362 39.32 -28.11 -17.74
CA PRO A 362 39.52 -29.47 -18.22
C PRO A 362 40.67 -30.13 -17.48
N ALA A 363 40.43 -31.33 -16.94
CA ALA A 363 41.49 -32.19 -16.44
C ALA A 363 42.48 -32.45 -17.60
N ILE A 364 43.65 -31.82 -17.56
CA ILE A 364 44.72 -32.08 -18.53
C ILE A 364 45.31 -33.45 -18.19
N LEU A 365 44.65 -34.52 -18.64
CA LEU A 365 45.25 -35.83 -18.81
C LEU A 365 45.85 -35.88 -20.22
N ALA A 366 46.94 -35.14 -20.42
CA ALA A 366 47.80 -35.31 -21.58
C ALA A 366 49.11 -35.97 -21.13
N THR A 367 49.19 -37.29 -21.20
CA THR A 367 50.45 -38.02 -21.21
C THR A 367 51.12 -37.87 -22.58
N PRO A 368 52.29 -37.21 -22.71
CA PRO A 368 53.11 -37.40 -23.90
C PRO A 368 53.86 -38.71 -23.76
N ALA A 369 53.68 -39.61 -24.74
CA ALA A 369 54.49 -40.79 -24.91
C ALA A 369 55.95 -40.40 -25.21
N VAL A 370 56.89 -40.83 -24.38
CA VAL A 370 58.33 -40.79 -24.69
C VAL A 370 58.92 -42.17 -24.45
N ALA A 371 59.52 -42.71 -25.50
CA ALA A 371 60.21 -43.99 -25.53
C ALA A 371 61.45 -44.01 -24.60
N ALA A 372 61.72 -45.16 -23.98
CA ALA A 372 62.92 -45.42 -23.21
C ALA A 372 64.18 -45.44 -24.12
N PRO A 373 65.36 -45.04 -23.61
CA PRO A 373 66.30 -46.10 -23.21
C PRO A 373 67.18 -45.81 -21.95
N GLN A 374 67.45 -46.92 -21.24
CA GLN A 374 68.69 -47.38 -20.56
C GLN A 374 69.60 -46.42 -19.74
N ALA A 375 69.77 -46.71 -18.44
CA ALA A 375 70.99 -47.24 -17.78
C ALA A 375 71.09 -46.86 -16.27
N ARG A 376 71.51 -47.84 -15.45
CA ARG A 376 71.78 -47.85 -13.98
C ARG A 376 73.15 -47.19 -13.61
N PRO A 377 73.59 -47.09 -12.32
CA PRO A 377 72.88 -46.97 -11.03
C PRO A 377 73.49 -45.93 -10.04
N ALA A 378 72.83 -45.76 -8.88
CA ALA A 378 73.34 -45.43 -7.53
C ALA A 378 74.04 -44.07 -7.25
N ALA A 379 73.46 -43.28 -6.34
CA ALA A 379 74.13 -42.80 -5.12
C ALA A 379 73.11 -42.14 -4.17
N VAL A 380 73.20 -42.52 -2.90
CA VAL A 380 72.52 -41.91 -1.76
C VAL A 380 73.20 -40.57 -1.48
N GLU A 381 72.47 -39.45 -1.49
CA GLU A 381 72.91 -38.27 -0.76
C GLU A 381 71.75 -37.39 -0.25
N ARG A 382 71.71 -37.36 1.09
CA ARG A 382 71.23 -36.35 2.05
C ARG A 382 70.49 -35.10 1.57
N LEU A 383 69.50 -34.74 2.41
CA LEU A 383 68.93 -33.40 2.58
C LEU A 383 69.96 -32.29 2.32
N GLY A 384 69.74 -31.54 1.25
CA GLY A 384 70.31 -30.22 1.02
C GLY A 384 69.27 -29.38 0.30
N LEU A 385 68.62 -28.46 1.01
CA LEU A 385 67.88 -27.39 0.37
C LEU A 385 68.88 -26.55 -0.43
N VAL A 386 68.79 -26.60 -1.75
CA VAL A 386 69.41 -25.63 -2.65
C VAL A 386 68.30 -24.76 -3.21
N PRO A 387 68.34 -23.42 -3.03
CA PRO A 387 67.39 -22.54 -3.68
C PRO A 387 67.76 -22.44 -5.16
N GLY A 388 67.03 -23.17 -6.01
CA GLY A 388 67.15 -23.11 -7.46
C GLY A 388 66.44 -21.87 -8.01
N THR A 389 67.22 -20.95 -8.56
CA THR A 389 66.80 -19.82 -9.40
C THR A 389 66.06 -20.32 -10.64
N GLY A 390 64.73 -20.17 -10.65
CA GLY A 390 63.89 -20.37 -11.84
C GLY A 390 63.03 -19.13 -12.07
N THR A 391 63.45 -18.26 -12.98
CA THR A 391 62.65 -17.13 -13.48
C THR A 391 61.68 -17.65 -14.54
N LEU A 392 60.38 -17.64 -14.25
CA LEU A 392 59.33 -17.78 -15.27
C LEU A 392 58.86 -16.40 -15.71
N SER A 393 58.55 -16.25 -17.00
CA SER A 393 58.26 -14.98 -17.68
C SER A 393 57.02 -14.25 -17.16
N ASP A 394 57.16 -12.93 -17.01
CA ASP A 394 56.21 -11.95 -16.43
C ASP A 394 54.82 -11.78 -17.09
N SER A 395 54.38 -12.65 -18.01
CA SER A 395 53.27 -12.32 -18.92
C SER A 395 51.92 -13.00 -18.67
N SER A 396 51.64 -13.61 -17.50
CA SER A 396 50.31 -14.22 -17.26
C SER A 396 49.69 -14.05 -15.88
N VAL A 397 50.24 -13.21 -15.01
CA VAL A 397 49.68 -13.01 -13.67
C VAL A 397 49.65 -11.53 -13.30
N SER A 398 48.74 -10.78 -13.90
CA SER A 398 48.38 -9.45 -13.40
C SER A 398 46.97 -9.07 -13.85
N SER A 399 45.96 -9.51 -13.09
CA SER A 399 44.64 -8.85 -13.14
C SER A 399 43.70 -9.13 -11.97
N VAL A 400 44.00 -10.05 -11.04
CA VAL A 400 42.99 -10.43 -10.02
C VAL A 400 43.27 -9.89 -8.60
N PHE A 401 44.52 -9.57 -8.23
CA PHE A 401 44.82 -9.02 -6.89
C PHE A 401 45.98 -8.01 -6.91
N PRO A 402 45.72 -6.69 -7.00
CA PRO A 402 46.76 -5.69 -7.18
C PRO A 402 47.60 -5.36 -5.92
N LEU A 403 47.37 -6.03 -4.78
CA LEU A 403 48.01 -5.69 -3.50
C LEU A 403 48.73 -6.87 -2.80
N LEU A 404 48.88 -8.03 -3.44
CA LEU A 404 49.56 -9.19 -2.84
C LEU A 404 50.90 -9.46 -3.52
N HIS A 405 51.95 -9.65 -2.71
CA HIS A 405 53.31 -9.87 -3.20
C HIS A 405 53.44 -11.28 -3.83
N PRO A 406 54.14 -11.46 -4.97
CA PRO A 406 54.21 -12.73 -5.71
C PRO A 406 54.69 -13.94 -4.88
N SER A 407 55.44 -13.68 -3.81
CA SER A 407 55.94 -14.69 -2.87
C SER A 407 54.84 -15.37 -2.04
N GLU A 408 53.72 -14.70 -1.78
CA GLU A 408 52.62 -15.25 -0.97
C GLU A 408 51.71 -16.17 -1.79
N ILE A 409 51.50 -15.86 -3.07
CA ILE A 409 50.70 -16.66 -4.03
C ILE A 409 51.34 -18.03 -4.29
N SER A 410 52.68 -18.10 -4.27
CA SER A 410 53.47 -19.33 -4.40
C SER A 410 53.28 -20.28 -3.19
N GLY A 411 53.20 -19.72 -1.98
CA GLY A 411 53.06 -20.51 -0.74
C GLY A 411 51.73 -21.29 -0.67
N TYR A 412 50.62 -20.67 -1.05
CA TYR A 412 49.30 -21.32 -1.02
C TYR A 412 49.14 -22.42 -2.09
N ARG A 413 49.77 -22.26 -3.26
CA ARG A 413 49.77 -23.31 -4.30
C ARG A 413 50.67 -24.49 -3.93
N LEU A 414 51.81 -24.23 -3.29
CA LEU A 414 52.68 -25.30 -2.76
C LEU A 414 52.01 -26.03 -1.60
N ALA A 415 51.32 -25.33 -0.70
CA ALA A 415 50.54 -25.97 0.35
C ALA A 415 49.43 -26.85 -0.25
N SER A 416 48.68 -26.36 -1.25
CA SER A 416 47.62 -27.14 -1.91
C SER A 416 48.15 -28.39 -2.63
N SER A 417 49.30 -28.31 -3.31
CA SER A 417 49.88 -29.48 -4.00
C SER A 417 50.52 -30.48 -3.04
N VAL A 418 51.10 -30.01 -1.94
CA VAL A 418 51.59 -30.86 -0.84
C VAL A 418 50.42 -31.56 -0.15
N PHE A 419 49.34 -30.84 0.17
CA PHE A 419 48.15 -31.47 0.76
C PHE A 419 47.46 -32.44 -0.21
N ALA A 420 47.37 -32.13 -1.50
CA ALA A 420 46.82 -33.05 -2.50
C ALA A 420 47.67 -34.33 -2.66
N SER A 421 49.00 -34.21 -2.63
CA SER A 421 49.91 -35.37 -2.72
C SER A 421 49.96 -36.21 -1.43
N VAL A 422 49.74 -35.59 -0.27
CA VAL A 422 49.55 -36.28 1.02
C VAL A 422 48.20 -37.00 1.06
N LEU A 423 47.12 -36.35 0.60
CA LEU A 423 45.78 -36.94 0.50
C LEU A 423 45.74 -38.15 -0.45
N ALA A 424 46.53 -38.11 -1.53
CA ALA A 424 46.64 -39.22 -2.48
C ALA A 424 47.45 -40.44 -1.94
N ARG A 425 48.15 -40.31 -0.81
CA ARG A 425 49.04 -41.34 -0.25
C ARG A 425 48.65 -41.82 1.14
N GLN A 426 47.64 -41.22 1.77
CA GLN A 426 47.10 -41.64 3.07
C GLN A 426 45.65 -42.10 2.86
N PRO A 427 45.26 -43.30 3.32
CA PRO A 427 43.85 -43.68 3.33
C PRO A 427 43.10 -42.69 4.22
N ILE A 428 42.16 -41.98 3.62
CA ILE A 428 41.26 -41.07 4.35
C ILE A 428 40.44 -41.94 5.31
N PRO A 429 40.38 -41.61 6.62
CA PRO A 429 39.52 -42.32 7.56
C PRO A 429 38.07 -42.38 7.06
N ASP A 430 37.38 -43.49 7.25
CA ASP A 430 36.03 -43.71 6.68
C ASP A 430 35.05 -42.56 6.97
N PHE A 431 35.13 -41.92 8.14
CA PHE A 431 34.30 -40.77 8.52
C PHE A 431 34.54 -39.48 7.70
N LEU A 432 35.62 -39.41 6.93
CA LEU A 432 35.96 -38.32 6.01
C LEU A 432 35.75 -38.72 4.54
N THR A 433 35.24 -39.93 4.28
CA THR A 433 34.85 -40.36 2.94
C THR A 433 33.36 -40.11 2.72
N ALA A 434 32.99 -39.46 1.61
CA ALA A 434 31.59 -39.23 1.23
C ALA A 434 30.89 -40.49 0.68
N ALA A 435 31.46 -41.68 0.92
CA ALA A 435 31.02 -42.94 0.35
C ALA A 435 29.84 -43.57 1.13
N ASP A 436 29.59 -43.14 2.37
CA ASP A 436 28.44 -43.59 3.14
C ASP A 436 27.16 -42.93 2.61
N ALA A 437 26.29 -43.74 2.02
CA ALA A 437 24.96 -43.32 1.62
C ALA A 437 24.08 -43.14 2.87
N PRO A 438 23.40 -41.99 3.05
CA PRO A 438 22.50 -41.76 4.17
C PRO A 438 21.31 -42.72 4.09
N SER A 439 20.94 -43.31 5.23
CA SER A 439 19.73 -44.11 5.33
C SER A 439 18.49 -43.23 5.16
N GLY A 440 17.59 -43.60 4.25
CA GLY A 440 16.30 -42.90 4.04
C GLY A 440 16.22 -42.01 2.79
N VAL A 441 17.29 -41.93 1.99
CA VAL A 441 17.25 -41.26 0.68
C VAL A 441 17.00 -42.30 -0.41
N ALA A 442 15.76 -42.37 -0.91
CA ALA A 442 15.39 -43.29 -1.99
C ALA A 442 15.77 -42.70 -3.36
N LEU A 443 17.03 -42.85 -3.79
CA LEU A 443 17.48 -42.60 -5.17
C LEU A 443 17.15 -43.84 -6.03
N ASP A 444 15.89 -44.27 -6.01
CA ASP A 444 15.45 -45.51 -6.67
C ASP A 444 15.01 -45.29 -8.12
N GLY A 445 15.17 -44.06 -8.63
CA GLY A 445 14.79 -43.69 -10.00
C GLY A 445 13.29 -43.47 -10.19
N SER A 446 12.52 -43.41 -9.09
CA SER A 446 11.10 -43.05 -9.13
C SER A 446 10.88 -41.58 -9.52
N ASN A 447 11.83 -40.70 -9.23
CA ASN A 447 11.85 -39.33 -9.75
C ASN A 447 12.81 -39.24 -10.97
N ALA A 448 12.36 -38.61 -12.06
CA ALA A 448 13.17 -38.43 -13.28
C ALA A 448 14.47 -37.65 -13.00
N GLU A 449 14.46 -36.77 -12.00
CA GLU A 449 15.61 -35.97 -11.55
C GLU A 449 16.67 -36.79 -10.80
N ASP A 450 16.33 -37.96 -10.24
CA ASP A 450 17.29 -38.80 -9.49
C ASP A 450 18.41 -39.35 -10.39
N THR A 451 18.18 -39.46 -11.70
CA THR A 451 19.19 -39.95 -12.66
C THR A 451 20.34 -38.96 -12.90
N ALA A 452 20.15 -37.69 -12.54
CA ALA A 452 21.11 -36.61 -12.74
C ALA A 452 21.97 -36.29 -11.50
N ALA A 453 21.68 -36.87 -10.34
CA ALA A 453 22.35 -36.57 -9.08
C ALA A 453 22.91 -37.84 -8.42
N ALA A 454 24.23 -37.86 -8.18
CA ALA A 454 24.91 -38.95 -7.47
C ALA A 454 25.38 -38.48 -6.07
N TRP A 455 25.17 -39.32 -5.05
CA TRP A 455 25.64 -39.02 -3.69
C TRP A 455 27.16 -39.06 -3.61
N GLY A 456 27.78 -38.03 -3.02
CA GLY A 456 29.23 -37.98 -2.80
C GLY A 456 30.07 -37.77 -4.07
N SER A 457 29.46 -37.48 -5.22
CA SER A 457 30.17 -37.19 -6.48
C SER A 457 30.78 -35.79 -6.49
N ASP A 458 29.97 -34.79 -6.11
CA ASP A 458 30.38 -33.41 -5.87
C ASP A 458 29.42 -32.75 -4.87
N ALA A 459 29.82 -31.60 -4.32
CA ALA A 459 29.05 -30.88 -3.31
C ALA A 459 27.70 -30.37 -3.85
N ALA A 460 27.59 -30.10 -5.16
CA ALA A 460 26.37 -29.58 -5.77
C ALA A 460 25.32 -30.68 -5.98
N GLN A 461 25.72 -31.88 -6.42
CA GLN A 461 24.87 -33.06 -6.54
C GLN A 461 24.46 -33.58 -5.16
N THR A 462 25.40 -33.59 -4.20
CA THR A 462 25.09 -33.96 -2.81
C THR A 462 24.11 -32.97 -2.18
N ALA A 463 24.28 -31.67 -2.42
CA ALA A 463 23.31 -30.65 -2.03
C ALA A 463 21.97 -30.84 -2.75
N ALA A 464 21.94 -31.10 -4.06
CA ALA A 464 20.71 -31.36 -4.82
C ALA A 464 19.89 -32.54 -4.25
N ILE A 465 20.58 -33.60 -3.79
CA ILE A 465 19.93 -34.75 -3.13
C ILE A 465 19.36 -34.38 -1.76
N MET A 466 20.05 -33.51 -1.00
CA MET A 466 19.54 -32.96 0.26
C MET A 466 18.44 -31.90 0.06
N LEU A 467 18.35 -31.32 -1.13
CA LEU A 467 17.37 -30.32 -1.56
C LEU A 467 16.12 -30.95 -2.21
N ARG A 468 15.82 -32.22 -1.90
CA ARG A 468 14.63 -32.92 -2.41
C ARG A 468 13.39 -32.05 -2.28
N LEU A 469 12.55 -32.11 -3.32
CA LEU A 469 11.27 -31.43 -3.38
C LEU A 469 10.53 -31.60 -2.05
N PRO A 470 9.98 -30.51 -1.49
CA PRO A 470 9.30 -30.55 -0.20
C PRO A 470 8.28 -31.67 -0.20
N PHE A 471 8.11 -32.33 0.94
CA PHE A 471 7.05 -33.32 1.06
C PHE A 471 5.71 -32.64 0.77
N ARG A 472 4.99 -33.16 -0.23
CA ARG A 472 3.69 -32.66 -0.68
C ARG A 472 2.64 -33.74 -0.41
N ILE A 473 1.60 -33.38 0.33
CA ILE A 473 0.38 -34.18 0.42
C ILE A 473 -0.67 -33.53 -0.47
N LEU A 474 -1.30 -34.32 -1.33
CA LEU A 474 -2.39 -33.89 -2.19
C LEU A 474 -3.68 -34.57 -1.74
N VAL A 475 -4.70 -33.78 -1.40
CA VAL A 475 -6.04 -34.30 -1.08
C VAL A 475 -7.02 -33.71 -2.07
N HIS A 476 -7.64 -34.55 -2.88
CA HIS A 476 -8.63 -34.09 -3.85
C HIS A 476 -9.92 -33.63 -3.15
N ALA A 477 -10.53 -32.51 -3.58
CA ALA A 477 -11.71 -31.98 -2.89
C ALA A 477 -12.92 -32.95 -2.89
N ASP A 478 -13.04 -33.81 -3.89
CA ASP A 478 -14.09 -34.85 -3.98
C ASP A 478 -14.09 -35.85 -2.81
N SER A 479 -12.94 -36.06 -2.13
CA SER A 479 -12.90 -36.92 -0.93
C SER A 479 -13.39 -36.21 0.34
N LEU A 480 -13.46 -34.87 0.32
CA LEU A 480 -13.83 -34.04 1.46
C LEU A 480 -15.26 -33.50 1.35
N LEU A 481 -15.73 -33.28 0.12
CA LEU A 481 -17.05 -32.72 -0.14
C LEU A 481 -18.13 -33.82 -0.14
N PRO A 482 -19.35 -33.53 0.32
CA PRO A 482 -20.45 -34.49 0.26
C PRO A 482 -20.72 -34.91 -1.19
N ALA A 483 -21.13 -36.17 -1.37
CA ALA A 483 -21.54 -36.71 -2.67
C ALA A 483 -22.69 -35.86 -3.24
N ARG A 484 -22.73 -35.70 -4.57
CA ARG A 484 -23.85 -35.01 -5.24
C ARG A 484 -25.15 -35.71 -4.85
N THR A 485 -26.04 -34.98 -4.20
CA THR A 485 -27.45 -35.41 -4.12
C THR A 485 -27.96 -35.54 -5.56
N PRO A 486 -28.48 -36.71 -5.94
CA PRO A 486 -28.89 -37.01 -7.32
C PRO A 486 -30.08 -36.18 -7.80
#